data_AF-A0A948ZF93-F1
#
_entry.id   AF-A0A948ZF93-F1
#
_cell.length_a   1.000
_cell.length_b   1.000
_cell.length_c   1.000
_cell.angle_alpha   90.00
_cell.angle_beta   90.00
_cell.angle_gamma   90.00
#
_symmetry.space_group_name_H-M   'P 1'
#
loop_
_entity.id
_entity.type
_entity.pdbx_description
1 polymer ?
#
loop_
_entity_poly.entity_id
_entity_poly.type
_entity_poly.pdbx_seq_one_letter_code
_entity_poly.pdbx_strand_id
1 'polypeptide(L)'
;MIIILGITTQCFSFSSNLMQAINDGNLDSVKKIIAENSSELNATDKQKSTVLMFAVYKGEPEIVSYLIEMGADISLENSKNQTALDIVMSEIEQLSAGTDFEKQITSIFDEYKYISNKETTLNDLQKLKSLVEKNANSWATATLVDYIKVMELLLKK
;
A
#
# COMPACT_ATOMS: atom_id res chain seq x y z
N MET A 1 -30.55 -37.82 -14.73
CA MET A 1 -29.93 -38.09 -13.42
C MET A 1 -28.69 -37.21 -13.33
N ILE A 2 -28.85 -36.00 -12.78
CA ILE A 2 -27.75 -35.04 -12.63
C ILE A 2 -27.14 -35.30 -11.26
N ILE A 3 -25.90 -35.79 -11.26
CA ILE A 3 -25.12 -36.01 -10.04
C ILE A 3 -24.41 -34.69 -9.74
N ILE A 4 -25.02 -33.86 -8.88
CA ILE A 4 -24.33 -32.73 -8.25
C ILE A 4 -23.62 -33.31 -7.03
N LEU A 5 -22.41 -33.82 -7.22
CA LEU A 5 -21.51 -34.21 -6.14
C LEU A 5 -20.45 -33.14 -5.95
N GLY A 6 -20.36 -32.64 -4.72
CA GLY A 6 -19.10 -32.12 -4.20
C GLY A 6 -19.06 -30.62 -4.08
N ILE A 7 -19.53 -30.11 -2.94
CA ILE A 7 -18.87 -29.08 -2.13
C ILE A 7 -17.86 -28.18 -2.86
N THR A 8 -18.26 -26.91 -2.96
CA THR A 8 -17.44 -25.74 -3.24
C THR A 8 -16.15 -25.73 -2.41
N THR A 9 -15.08 -26.38 -2.87
CA THR A 9 -13.71 -26.05 -2.48
C THR A 9 -13.07 -25.22 -3.58
N GLN A 10 -13.67 -24.07 -3.85
CA GLN A 10 -12.96 -22.98 -4.53
C GLN A 10 -12.45 -22.03 -3.43
N CYS A 11 -11.17 -21.66 -3.53
CA CYS A 11 -10.51 -20.59 -2.76
C CYS A 11 -9.94 -20.97 -1.37
N PHE A 12 -8.80 -21.68 -1.31
CA PHE A 12 -7.94 -21.64 -0.12
C PHE A 12 -6.42 -21.66 -0.34
N SER A 13 -5.91 -21.75 -1.58
CA SER A 13 -4.45 -21.87 -1.81
C SER A 13 -3.81 -20.82 -2.73
N PHE A 14 -4.57 -20.06 -3.51
CA PHE A 14 -3.97 -19.22 -4.56
C PHE A 14 -3.52 -17.84 -4.04
N SER A 15 -4.34 -17.19 -3.22
CA SER A 15 -3.97 -15.95 -2.52
C SER A 15 -2.79 -16.14 -1.55
N SER A 16 -2.60 -17.36 -1.02
CA SER A 16 -1.45 -17.73 -0.19
C SER A 16 -0.11 -17.55 -0.91
N ASN A 17 -0.04 -17.89 -2.21
CA ASN A 17 1.22 -17.84 -2.95
C ASN A 17 1.63 -16.41 -3.30
N LEU A 18 0.67 -15.56 -3.67
CA LEU A 18 0.93 -14.16 -3.95
C LEU A 18 1.34 -13.41 -2.67
N MET A 19 0.62 -13.62 -1.56
CA MET A 19 0.98 -13.02 -0.28
C MET A 19 2.35 -13.50 0.22
N GLN A 20 2.72 -14.76 -0.01
CA GLN A 20 4.06 -15.25 0.29
C GLN A 20 5.12 -14.55 -0.56
N ALA A 21 4.91 -14.40 -1.87
CA ALA A 21 5.83 -13.69 -2.75
C ALA A 21 6.06 -12.23 -2.32
N ILE A 22 5.00 -11.56 -1.83
CA ILE A 22 5.09 -10.21 -1.26
C ILE A 22 5.85 -10.23 0.06
N ASN A 23 5.58 -11.19 0.93
CA ASN A 23 6.30 -11.35 2.19
C ASN A 23 7.80 -11.56 1.99
N ASP A 24 8.18 -12.19 0.89
CA ASP A 24 9.57 -12.48 0.54
C ASP A 24 10.24 -11.36 -0.27
N GLY A 25 9.53 -10.25 -0.55
CA GLY A 25 10.02 -9.14 -1.37
C GLY A 25 10.29 -9.52 -2.83
N ASN A 26 9.71 -10.63 -3.31
CA ASN A 26 10.03 -11.18 -4.63
C ASN A 26 9.14 -10.59 -5.72
N LEU A 27 9.53 -9.40 -6.22
CA LEU A 27 8.82 -8.67 -7.26
C LEU A 27 8.60 -9.50 -8.54
N ASP A 28 9.58 -10.30 -8.96
CA ASP A 28 9.46 -11.11 -10.18
C ASP A 28 8.39 -12.20 -10.04
N SER A 29 8.29 -12.81 -8.86
CA SER A 29 7.24 -13.78 -8.56
C SER A 29 5.86 -13.11 -8.51
N VAL A 30 5.76 -11.93 -7.90
CA VAL A 30 4.53 -11.12 -7.90
C VAL A 30 4.08 -10.82 -9.33
N LYS A 31 4.99 -10.32 -10.18
CA LYS A 31 4.72 -10.02 -11.59
C LYS A 31 4.22 -11.25 -12.34
N LYS A 32 4.87 -12.39 -12.16
CA LYS A 32 4.49 -13.64 -12.81
C LYS A 32 3.09 -14.09 -12.39
N ILE A 33 2.81 -14.10 -11.08
CA ILE A 33 1.52 -14.55 -10.55
C ILE A 33 0.38 -13.64 -11.04
N ILE A 34 0.56 -12.31 -10.99
CA ILE A 34 -0.44 -11.35 -11.48
C ILE A 34 -0.65 -11.46 -12.99
N ALA A 35 0.41 -11.71 -13.77
CA ALA A 35 0.30 -11.91 -15.21
C ALA A 35 -0.44 -13.22 -15.57
N GLU A 36 -0.22 -14.28 -14.80
CA GLU A 36 -0.92 -15.56 -14.97
C GLU A 36 -2.37 -15.49 -14.50
N ASN A 37 -2.65 -14.71 -13.46
CA ASN A 37 -4.00 -14.53 -12.94
C ASN A 37 -4.24 -13.11 -12.37
N SER A 38 -4.79 -12.24 -13.22
CA SER A 38 -5.14 -10.87 -12.83
C SER A 38 -6.26 -10.78 -11.79
N SER A 39 -7.03 -11.86 -11.54
CA SER A 39 -8.04 -11.86 -10.49
C SER A 39 -7.44 -11.77 -9.08
N GLU A 40 -6.16 -12.10 -8.93
CA GLU A 40 -5.45 -12.03 -7.65
C GLU A 40 -5.10 -10.60 -7.23
N LEU A 41 -5.21 -9.61 -8.14
CA LEU A 41 -4.80 -8.22 -7.88
C LEU A 41 -5.50 -7.59 -6.67
N ASN A 42 -6.75 -7.99 -6.43
CA ASN A 42 -7.57 -7.55 -5.29
C ASN A 42 -7.86 -8.69 -4.31
N ALA A 43 -7.07 -9.76 -4.32
CA ALA A 43 -7.24 -10.87 -3.38
C ALA A 43 -7.09 -10.37 -1.94
N THR A 44 -7.83 -11.01 -1.03
CA THR A 44 -7.85 -10.62 0.37
C THR A 44 -7.44 -11.77 1.29
N ASP A 45 -6.80 -11.44 2.40
CA ASP A 45 -6.57 -12.38 3.50
C ASP A 45 -7.83 -12.58 4.37
N LYS A 46 -7.69 -13.32 5.48
CA LYS A 46 -8.79 -13.56 6.44
C LYS A 46 -9.29 -12.29 7.14
N GLN A 47 -8.48 -11.23 7.17
CA GLN A 47 -8.81 -9.92 7.73
C GLN A 47 -9.32 -8.95 6.66
N LYS A 48 -9.62 -9.45 5.46
CA LYS A 48 -10.00 -8.64 4.29
C LYS A 48 -8.90 -7.67 3.83
N SER A 49 -7.66 -7.84 4.30
CA SER A 49 -6.54 -7.04 3.83
C SER A 49 -6.22 -7.41 2.40
N THR A 50 -6.24 -6.43 1.49
CA THR A 50 -5.92 -6.66 0.09
C THR A 50 -4.43 -6.93 -0.10
N VAL A 51 -4.07 -7.51 -1.24
CA VAL A 51 -2.67 -7.66 -1.70
C VAL A 51 -1.91 -6.34 -1.60
N LEU A 52 -2.54 -5.22 -2.01
CA LEU A 52 -1.97 -3.89 -1.92
C LEU A 52 -1.70 -3.47 -0.48
N MET A 53 -2.66 -3.65 0.43
CA MET A 53 -2.48 -3.35 1.86
C MET A 53 -1.37 -4.19 2.48
N PHE A 54 -1.26 -5.46 2.09
CA PHE A 54 -0.22 -6.35 2.59
C PHE A 54 1.17 -5.90 2.11
N ALA A 55 1.31 -5.51 0.84
CA ALA A 55 2.55 -4.98 0.30
C ALA A 55 2.98 -3.66 0.98
N VAL A 56 2.02 -2.77 1.28
CA VAL A 56 2.27 -1.56 2.08
C VAL A 56 2.78 -1.92 3.47
N TYR A 57 2.09 -2.82 4.18
CA TYR A 57 2.48 -3.24 5.52
C TYR A 57 3.86 -3.90 5.57
N LYS A 58 4.26 -4.57 4.49
CA LYS A 58 5.60 -5.18 4.37
C LYS A 58 6.70 -4.16 4.07
N GLY A 59 6.34 -2.94 3.68
CA GLY A 59 7.31 -1.91 3.30
C GLY A 59 8.02 -2.23 1.99
N GLU A 60 7.30 -2.81 1.03
CA GLU A 60 7.82 -3.19 -0.29
C GLU A 60 7.37 -2.19 -1.38
N PRO A 61 7.96 -0.98 -1.46
CA PRO A 61 7.46 0.11 -2.30
C PRO A 61 7.46 -0.22 -3.79
N GLU A 62 8.40 -1.06 -4.25
CA GLU A 62 8.47 -1.50 -5.65
C GLU A 62 7.28 -2.40 -6.02
N ILE A 63 6.92 -3.32 -5.12
CA ILE A 63 5.76 -4.19 -5.27
C ILE A 63 4.47 -3.36 -5.22
N VAL A 64 4.37 -2.43 -4.26
CA VAL A 64 3.22 -1.52 -4.16
C VAL A 64 3.02 -0.71 -5.45
N SER A 65 4.11 -0.13 -5.98
CA SER A 65 4.07 0.62 -7.23
C SER A 65 3.56 -0.24 -8.39
N TYR A 66 4.08 -1.46 -8.52
CA TYR A 66 3.63 -2.40 -9.55
C TYR A 66 2.14 -2.75 -9.42
N LEU A 67 1.64 -3.03 -8.21
CA LEU A 67 0.23 -3.36 -7.99
C LEU A 67 -0.70 -2.18 -8.35
N ILE A 68 -0.31 -0.94 -8.01
CA ILE A 68 -1.05 0.27 -8.37
C ILE A 68 -1.06 0.48 -9.90
N GLU A 69 0.06 0.24 -10.56
CA GLU A 69 0.17 0.31 -12.03
C GLU A 69 -0.75 -0.70 -12.71
N MET A 70 -0.82 -1.92 -12.19
CA MET A 70 -1.72 -2.98 -12.67
C MET A 70 -3.20 -2.70 -12.39
N GLY A 71 -3.53 -1.67 -11.61
CA GLY A 71 -4.91 -1.25 -11.34
C GLY A 71 -5.53 -1.89 -10.11
N ALA A 72 -4.72 -2.18 -9.08
CA ALA A 72 -5.25 -2.63 -7.79
C ALA A 72 -6.25 -1.60 -7.24
N ASP A 73 -7.35 -2.10 -6.68
CA ASP A 73 -8.41 -1.26 -6.12
C ASP A 73 -7.94 -0.68 -4.77
N ILE A 74 -7.65 0.61 -4.79
CA ILE A 74 -7.16 1.37 -3.64
C ILE A 74 -8.27 1.73 -2.64
N SER A 75 -9.54 1.57 -3.05
CA SER A 75 -10.73 1.96 -2.26
C SER A 75 -11.23 0.86 -1.33
N LEU A 76 -10.72 -0.36 -1.50
CA LEU A 76 -11.09 -1.48 -0.65
C LEU A 76 -10.66 -1.23 0.79
N GLU A 77 -11.45 -1.74 1.73
CA GLU A 77 -11.23 -1.62 3.17
C GLU A 77 -11.01 -2.99 3.81
N ASN A 78 -10.05 -3.07 4.73
CA ASN A 78 -9.87 -4.25 5.57
C ASN A 78 -10.93 -4.30 6.70
N SER A 79 -10.84 -5.32 7.57
CA SER A 79 -11.79 -5.50 8.68
C SER A 79 -11.72 -4.41 9.76
N LYS A 80 -10.73 -3.50 9.69
CA LYS A 80 -10.60 -2.32 10.54
C LYS A 80 -11.11 -1.05 9.85
N ASN A 81 -11.78 -1.16 8.70
CA ASN A 81 -12.21 -0.05 7.84
C ASN A 81 -11.04 0.84 7.40
N GLN A 82 -9.87 0.25 7.16
CA GLN A 82 -8.68 0.95 6.67
C GLN A 82 -8.47 0.65 5.20
N THR A 83 -8.24 1.70 4.41
CA THR A 83 -7.78 1.62 3.02
C THR A 83 -6.26 1.43 2.97
N ALA A 84 -5.71 1.14 1.78
CA ALA A 84 -4.26 1.10 1.59
C ALA A 84 -3.61 2.45 1.94
N LEU A 85 -4.29 3.56 1.67
CA LEU A 85 -3.82 4.91 1.97
C LEU A 85 -3.79 5.18 3.49
N ASP A 86 -4.78 4.70 4.24
CA ASP A 86 -4.80 4.84 5.70
C ASP A 86 -3.63 4.10 6.37
N ILE A 87 -3.25 2.95 5.82
CA ILE A 87 -2.08 2.20 6.30
C ILE A 87 -0.80 2.99 6.01
N VAL A 88 -0.63 3.50 4.78
CA VAL A 88 0.56 4.31 4.42
C VAL A 88 0.71 5.52 5.34
N MET A 89 -0.38 6.25 5.61
CA MET A 89 -0.34 7.41 6.52
C MET A 89 0.08 7.00 7.93
N SER A 90 -0.48 5.90 8.45
CA SER A 90 -0.11 5.40 9.78
C SER A 90 1.35 4.97 9.86
N GLU A 91 1.92 4.36 8.81
CA GLU A 91 3.34 4.00 8.75
C GLU A 91 4.23 5.25 8.66
N ILE A 92 3.84 6.26 7.86
CA ILE A 92 4.58 7.53 7.76
C ILE A 92 4.59 8.23 9.13
N GLU A 93 3.46 8.30 9.84
CA GLU A 93 3.38 8.86 11.18
C GLU A 93 4.33 8.14 12.14
N GLN A 94 4.30 6.80 12.16
CA GLN A 94 5.18 5.99 13.00
C GLN A 94 6.67 6.20 12.70
N LEU A 95 7.04 6.24 11.41
CA LEU A 95 8.43 6.45 10.98
C LEU A 95 8.90 7.89 11.22
N SER A 96 7.99 8.85 11.20
CA SER A 96 8.29 10.27 11.44
C SER A 96 8.37 10.64 12.92
N ALA A 97 7.90 9.77 13.82
CA ALA A 97 7.87 10.04 15.25
C ALA A 97 9.27 10.33 15.79
N GLY A 98 9.44 11.49 16.44
CA GLY A 98 10.71 11.96 16.97
C GLY A 98 11.65 12.60 15.94
N THR A 99 11.22 12.76 14.69
CA THR A 99 11.98 13.50 13.66
C THR A 99 11.60 14.98 13.65
N ASP A 100 12.48 15.84 13.12
CA ASP A 100 12.19 17.26 12.94
C ASP A 100 11.03 17.52 11.94
N PHE A 101 10.63 16.50 11.17
CA PHE A 101 9.56 16.56 10.19
C PHE A 101 8.20 16.10 10.71
N GLU A 102 8.14 15.49 11.91
CA GLU A 102 6.91 14.94 12.51
C GLU A 102 5.76 15.94 12.47
N LYS A 103 5.99 17.17 12.94
CA LYS A 103 4.97 18.23 12.98
C LYS A 103 4.47 18.63 11.60
N GLN A 104 5.34 18.63 10.59
CA GLN A 104 4.94 18.96 9.22
C GLN A 104 4.10 17.83 8.62
N ILE A 105 4.50 16.58 8.88
CA ILE A 105 3.78 15.38 8.44
C ILE A 105 2.38 15.33 9.03
N THR A 106 2.25 15.50 10.36
CA THR A 106 0.94 15.52 11.02
C THR A 106 0.06 16.64 10.49
N SER A 107 0.61 17.83 10.24
CA SER A 107 -0.16 18.96 9.65
C SER A 107 -0.71 18.62 8.27
N ILE A 108 0.10 18.01 7.40
CA ILE A 108 -0.32 17.61 6.05
C ILE A 108 -1.40 16.53 6.12
N PHE A 109 -1.29 15.59 7.07
CA PHE A 109 -2.24 14.49 7.21
C PHE A 109 -3.57 14.90 7.84
N ASP A 110 -3.53 15.83 8.80
CA ASP A 110 -4.74 16.48 9.30
C ASP A 110 -5.45 17.20 8.15
N GLU A 111 -4.72 17.99 7.35
CA GLU A 111 -5.31 18.64 6.17
C GLU A 111 -5.91 17.61 5.20
N TYR A 112 -5.23 16.50 4.92
CA TYR A 112 -5.79 15.42 4.09
C TYR A 112 -7.08 14.82 4.67
N LYS A 113 -7.12 14.58 5.99
CA LYS A 113 -8.25 13.97 6.69
C LYS A 113 -9.49 14.87 6.71
N TYR A 114 -9.30 16.19 6.73
CA TYR A 114 -10.39 17.17 6.84
C TYR A 114 -10.73 17.89 5.53
N ILE A 115 -9.78 18.00 4.60
CA ILE A 115 -9.88 18.75 3.35
C ILE A 115 -9.61 17.78 2.21
N SER A 116 -10.66 17.26 1.58
CA SER A 116 -10.56 16.29 0.48
C SER A 116 -9.99 16.86 -0.83
N ASN A 117 -9.14 17.90 -0.79
CA ASN A 117 -8.52 18.46 -1.96
C ASN A 117 -7.21 17.72 -2.27
N LYS A 118 -7.32 16.67 -3.09
CA LYS A 118 -6.20 15.83 -3.56
C LYS A 118 -5.03 16.65 -4.14
N GLU A 119 -5.28 17.79 -4.79
CA GLU A 119 -4.24 18.59 -5.47
C GLU A 119 -3.36 19.37 -4.49
N THR A 120 -3.96 19.91 -3.41
CA THR A 120 -3.20 20.63 -2.38
C THR A 120 -2.32 19.67 -1.61
N THR A 121 -2.88 18.53 -1.17
CA THR A 121 -2.13 17.47 -0.50
C THR A 121 -0.97 16.96 -1.35
N LEU A 122 -1.14 16.78 -2.67
CA LEU A 122 -0.08 16.32 -3.55
C LEU A 122 1.09 17.32 -3.62
N ASN A 123 0.80 18.62 -3.67
CA ASN A 123 1.84 19.66 -3.66
C ASN A 123 2.61 19.69 -2.34
N ASP A 124 1.92 19.52 -1.21
CA ASP A 124 2.57 19.54 0.11
C ASP A 124 3.38 18.27 0.37
N LEU A 125 2.92 17.10 -0.11
CA LEU A 125 3.73 15.87 -0.13
C LEU A 125 4.99 16.02 -0.97
N GLN A 126 4.93 16.68 -2.13
CA GLN A 126 6.12 16.92 -2.96
C GLN A 126 7.13 17.84 -2.27
N LYS A 127 6.66 18.88 -1.57
CA LYS A 127 7.51 19.75 -0.74
C LYS A 127 8.16 18.97 0.39
N LEU A 128 7.36 18.16 1.11
CA LEU A 128 7.83 17.30 2.18
C LEU A 128 8.90 16.33 1.69
N LYS A 129 8.65 15.62 0.60
CA LYS A 129 9.62 14.73 -0.04
C LYS A 129 10.94 15.43 -0.33
N SER A 130 10.88 16.58 -0.99
CA SER A 130 12.08 17.39 -1.31
C SER A 130 12.85 17.81 -0.06
N LEU A 131 12.15 18.06 1.04
CA LEU A 131 12.75 18.44 2.32
C LEU A 131 13.41 17.24 3.03
N VAL A 132 12.73 16.09 3.03
CA VAL A 132 13.25 14.84 3.62
C VAL A 132 14.45 14.35 2.82
N GLU A 133 14.40 14.39 1.48
CA GLU A 133 15.53 14.00 0.60
C GLU A 133 16.78 14.86 0.85
N LYS A 134 16.62 16.17 1.05
CA LYS A 134 17.75 17.07 1.37
C LYS A 134 18.38 16.80 2.73
N ASN A 135 17.60 16.24 3.65
CA ASN A 135 18.04 15.89 5.00
C ASN A 135 18.20 14.37 5.16
N ALA A 136 18.26 13.61 4.07
CA ALA A 136 18.32 12.15 4.10
C ALA A 136 19.68 11.68 4.62
N ASN A 137 19.80 11.59 5.94
CA ASN A 137 21.02 11.22 6.65
C ASN A 137 20.87 9.89 7.42
N SER A 138 19.70 9.24 7.34
CA SER A 138 19.41 7.98 8.04
C SER A 138 18.60 7.01 7.17
N TRP A 139 18.73 5.71 7.43
CA TRP A 139 17.90 4.67 6.81
C TRP A 139 16.40 4.93 7.03
N ALA A 140 16.02 5.49 8.18
CA ALA A 140 14.64 5.87 8.49
C ALA A 140 14.11 6.94 7.52
N THR A 141 14.96 7.91 7.14
CA THR A 141 14.57 8.96 6.18
C THR A 141 14.44 8.41 4.75
N ALA A 142 15.20 7.37 4.38
CA ALA A 142 15.07 6.71 3.08
C ALA A 142 13.75 5.95 2.97
N THR A 143 13.40 5.15 3.99
CA THR A 143 12.12 4.44 4.08
C THR A 143 10.94 5.41 4.06
N LEU A 144 11.04 6.52 4.80
CA LEU A 144 10.04 7.59 4.82
C LEU A 144 9.80 8.19 3.42
N VAL A 145 10.86 8.44 2.65
CA VAL A 145 10.76 8.94 1.27
C VAL A 145 10.03 7.93 0.37
N ASP A 146 10.28 6.63 0.54
CA ASP A 146 9.62 5.62 -0.28
C ASP A 146 8.13 5.48 0.04
N TYR A 147 7.74 5.57 1.32
CA TYR A 147 6.31 5.66 1.69
C TYR A 147 5.64 6.93 1.18
N ILE A 148 6.33 8.08 1.19
CA ILE A 148 5.81 9.32 0.61
C ILE A 148 5.57 9.13 -0.91
N LYS A 149 6.48 8.47 -1.64
CA LYS A 149 6.28 8.16 -3.07
C LYS A 149 5.08 7.25 -3.28
N VAL A 150 4.90 6.23 -2.44
CA VAL A 150 3.73 5.35 -2.49
C VAL A 150 2.44 6.15 -2.27
N MET A 151 2.42 7.05 -1.28
CA MET A 151 1.29 7.94 -1.02
C MET A 151 0.98 8.84 -2.22
N GLU A 152 2.00 9.44 -2.83
CA GLU A 152 1.87 10.24 -4.06
C GLU A 152 1.24 9.43 -5.19
N LEU A 153 1.61 8.14 -5.34
CA LEU A 153 1.04 7.26 -6.37
C LEU A 153 -0.43 6.93 -6.10
N LEU A 154 -0.78 6.63 -4.85
CA LEU A 154 -2.16 6.35 -4.45
C LEU A 154 -3.09 7.54 -4.68
N LEU A 155 -2.62 8.77 -4.40
CA LEU A 155 -3.41 9.99 -4.57
C LEU A 155 -3.64 10.39 -6.04
N LYS A 156 -2.75 9.96 -6.96
CA LYS A 156 -2.85 10.26 -8.40
C LYS A 156 -3.87 9.40 -9.14
N LYS A 157 -4.35 8.31 -8.53
CA LYS A 157 -5.40 7.44 -9.09
C LYS A 157 -6.80 7.91 -8.67
#